data_AF-A0A1W2A847-F1
#
_entry.id   AF-A0A1W2A847-F1
#
_cell.length_a   1.000
_cell.length_b   1.000
_cell.length_c   1.000
_cell.angle_alpha   90.00
_cell.angle_beta   90.00
_cell.angle_gamma   90.00
#
_symmetry.space_group_name_H-M   'P 1'
#
loop_
_entity.id
_entity.type
_entity.pdbx_description
1 polymer ?
#
loop_
_entity_poly.entity_id
_entity_poly.type
_entity_poly.pdbx_seq_one_letter_code
_entity_poly.pdbx_strand_id
1 'polypeptide(L)'
;MNHSTDGGLSPSEWLAVKKDILTSLHCAMPGTVETFDPGKGTAEIRPAASGFPLLRDVPVFMPVPFEVNPGDACLVVFADYDTDAWQENGETGEPRSGRRHSLSDAFAFVGFRKNPRTIQN
;
A
#
# COMPACT_ATOMS: atom_id res chain seq x y z
N MET A 1 -51.47 -11.86 1.66
CA MET A 1 -50.27 -12.26 2.43
C MET A 1 -49.28 -12.82 1.43
N ASN A 2 -48.22 -12.08 1.11
CA ASN A 2 -47.02 -12.58 0.44
C ASN A 2 -45.92 -11.56 0.80
N HIS A 3 -45.20 -11.85 1.89
CA HIS A 3 -43.97 -11.13 2.22
C HIS A 3 -42.92 -11.61 1.23
N SER A 4 -42.58 -10.77 0.25
CA SER A 4 -41.35 -10.92 -0.52
C SER A 4 -40.17 -10.82 0.46
N THR A 5 -39.43 -11.92 0.61
CA THR A 5 -38.13 -11.92 1.27
C THR A 5 -37.16 -11.23 0.32
N ASP A 6 -36.76 -10.00 0.64
CA ASP A 6 -35.70 -9.30 -0.08
C ASP A 6 -34.44 -10.17 -0.06
N GLY A 7 -34.01 -10.64 -1.23
CA GLY A 7 -32.85 -11.52 -1.43
C GLY A 7 -31.50 -10.82 -1.22
N GLY A 8 -31.39 -10.02 -0.16
CA GLY A 8 -30.16 -9.33 0.23
C GLY A 8 -29.28 -10.21 1.12
N LEU A 9 -27.97 -9.93 1.11
CA LEU A 9 -27.01 -10.57 2.01
C LEU A 9 -27.34 -10.26 3.47
N SER A 10 -27.23 -11.27 4.33
CA SER A 10 -27.28 -11.10 5.78
C SER A 10 -26.08 -10.29 6.30
N PRO A 11 -26.16 -9.72 7.51
CA PRO A 11 -25.05 -8.94 8.09
C PRO A 11 -23.73 -9.72 8.19
N SER A 12 -23.79 -11.02 8.47
CA SER A 12 -22.59 -11.88 8.53
C SER A 12 -21.99 -12.14 7.15
N GLU A 13 -22.82 -12.33 6.13
CA GLU A 13 -22.35 -12.47 4.75
C GLU A 13 -21.75 -11.17 4.24
N TRP A 14 -22.35 -10.02 4.58
CA TRP A 14 -21.77 -8.71 4.28
C TRP A 14 -20.40 -8.51 4.95
N LEU A 15 -20.27 -8.93 6.21
CA LEU A 15 -18.99 -8.84 6.91
C LEU A 15 -17.92 -9.74 6.28
N ALA A 16 -18.30 -10.95 5.84
CA ALA A 16 -17.41 -11.86 5.14
C ALA A 16 -16.93 -11.27 3.81
N VAL A 17 -17.86 -10.77 2.97
CA VAL A 17 -17.52 -10.13 1.70
C VAL A 17 -16.61 -8.92 1.89
N LYS A 18 -16.93 -8.07 2.88
CA LYS A 18 -16.08 -6.91 3.21
C LYS A 18 -14.67 -7.34 3.62
N LYS A 19 -14.57 -8.38 4.46
CA LYS A 19 -13.28 -8.93 4.88
C LYS A 19 -12.50 -9.46 3.67
N ASP A 20 -13.12 -10.29 2.84
CA ASP A 20 -12.47 -10.85 1.66
C ASP A 20 -11.91 -9.76 0.77
N ILE A 21 -12.74 -8.77 0.40
CA ILE A 21 -12.32 -7.61 -0.41
C ILE A 21 -11.11 -6.89 0.21
N LEU A 22 -11.18 -6.55 1.50
CA LEU A 22 -10.10 -5.81 2.17
C LEU A 22 -8.82 -6.63 2.34
N THR A 23 -8.92 -7.96 2.36
CA THR A 23 -7.76 -8.85 2.48
C THR A 23 -7.14 -9.24 1.14
N SER A 24 -7.94 -9.29 0.06
CA SER A 24 -7.47 -9.66 -1.28
C SER A 24 -7.00 -8.46 -2.11
N LEU A 25 -7.43 -7.24 -1.77
CA LEU A 25 -6.96 -6.03 -2.43
C LEU A 25 -5.53 -5.72 -1.96
N HIS A 26 -4.61 -5.65 -2.93
CA HIS A 26 -3.23 -5.23 -2.71
C HIS A 26 -2.99 -3.86 -3.35
N CYS A 27 -2.62 -2.86 -2.54
CA CYS A 27 -2.41 -1.48 -2.95
C CYS A 27 -1.01 -0.99 -2.58
N ALA A 28 -0.64 -1.09 -1.31
CA ALA A 28 0.70 -0.71 -0.85
C ALA A 28 1.13 -1.46 0.41
N MET A 29 2.40 -1.81 0.45
CA MET A 29 2.99 -2.48 1.61
C MET A 29 4.47 -2.10 1.73
N PRO A 30 4.97 -1.83 2.93
CA PRO A 30 6.41 -1.73 3.13
C PRO A 30 7.10 -3.05 2.76
N GLY A 31 8.35 -2.96 2.31
CA GLY A 31 9.13 -4.13 1.96
C GLY A 31 10.61 -3.83 2.00
N THR A 32 11.40 -4.91 2.09
CA THR A 32 12.85 -4.85 2.15
C THR A 32 13.44 -5.29 0.82
N VAL A 33 14.37 -4.50 0.28
CA VAL A 33 15.14 -4.87 -0.91
C VAL A 33 16.12 -5.97 -0.52
N GLU A 34 15.98 -7.15 -1.14
CA GLU A 34 16.89 -8.28 -0.98
C GLU A 34 18.05 -8.21 -1.98
N THR A 35 17.72 -7.96 -3.24
CA THR A 35 18.68 -7.80 -4.33
C THR A 35 18.24 -6.69 -5.29
N PHE A 36 19.20 -6.07 -5.97
CA PHE A 36 18.95 -5.03 -6.98
C PHE A 36 19.80 -5.30 -8.23
N ASP A 37 19.16 -5.32 -9.40
CA ASP A 37 19.80 -5.40 -10.71
C ASP A 37 19.81 -4.01 -11.35
N PRO A 38 20.95 -3.29 -11.34
CA PRO A 38 21.05 -1.95 -11.94
C PRO A 38 20.97 -1.98 -13.47
N GLY A 39 21.26 -3.11 -14.12
CA GLY A 39 21.15 -3.26 -15.56
C GLY A 39 19.70 -3.32 -16.04
N LYS A 40 18.81 -3.86 -15.20
CA LYS A 40 17.36 -3.94 -15.45
C LYS A 40 16.55 -2.85 -14.75
N GLY A 41 17.10 -2.22 -13.72
CA GLY A 41 16.36 -1.30 -12.86
C GLY A 41 15.29 -2.00 -12.02
N THR A 42 15.52 -3.27 -11.64
CA THR A 42 14.57 -4.09 -10.88
C THR A 42 15.17 -4.62 -9.59
N ALA A 43 14.32 -4.98 -8.63
CA ALA A 43 14.71 -5.55 -7.35
C ALA A 43 13.88 -6.79 -7.00
N GLU A 44 14.45 -7.64 -6.15
CA GLU A 44 13.69 -8.61 -5.37
C GLU A 44 13.29 -7.96 -4.04
N ILE A 45 11.98 -7.92 -3.76
CA ILE A 45 11.42 -7.26 -2.58
C ILE A 45 10.74 -8.30 -1.69
N ARG A 46 11.13 -8.35 -0.41
CA ARG A 46 10.41 -9.10 0.61
C ARG A 46 9.37 -8.19 1.27
N PRO A 47 8.06 -8.47 1.11
CA PRO A 47 7.03 -7.67 1.78
C PRO A 47 7.13 -7.81 3.29
N ALA A 48 6.90 -6.72 4.03
CA ALA A 48 7.00 -6.67 5.49
C ALA A 48 5.74 -7.20 6.19
N ALA A 49 5.10 -8.20 5.60
CA ALA A 49 3.97 -8.94 6.18
C ALA A 49 4.12 -10.43 5.91
N SER A 50 3.69 -11.25 6.86
CA SER A 50 3.69 -12.71 6.72
C SER A 50 2.72 -13.20 5.64
N GLY A 51 3.00 -14.38 5.10
CA GLY A 51 2.14 -15.03 4.09
C GLY A 51 2.32 -14.52 2.67
N PHE A 52 3.19 -13.54 2.43
CA PHE A 52 3.52 -13.05 1.10
C PHE A 52 4.78 -13.71 0.54
N PRO A 53 4.82 -14.04 -0.77
CA PRO A 53 6.03 -14.54 -1.41
C PRO A 53 7.05 -13.42 -1.61
N LEU A 54 8.30 -13.80 -1.88
CA LEU A 54 9.31 -12.88 -2.41
C LEU A 54 8.83 -12.35 -3.77
N LEU A 55 8.74 -11.03 -3.92
CA LEU A 55 8.39 -10.38 -5.18
C LEU A 55 9.64 -10.23 -6.03
N ARG A 56 9.59 -10.67 -7.29
CA ARG A 56 10.76 -10.65 -8.20
C ARG A 56 10.54 -9.65 -9.32
N ASP A 57 11.66 -9.14 -9.84
CA ASP A 57 11.70 -8.21 -10.97
C ASP A 57 10.82 -6.95 -10.75
N VAL A 58 10.74 -6.47 -9.51
CA VAL A 58 9.96 -5.28 -9.16
C VAL A 58 10.68 -4.03 -9.66
N PRO A 59 10.08 -3.20 -10.52
CA PRO A 59 10.71 -1.96 -10.97
C PRO A 59 10.97 -1.00 -9.81
N VAL A 60 12.16 -0.44 -9.74
CA VAL A 60 12.56 0.46 -8.65
C VAL A 60 12.43 1.91 -9.10
N PHE A 61 11.62 2.69 -8.37
CA PHE A 61 11.65 4.15 -8.45
C PHE A 61 12.74 4.69 -7.51
N MET A 62 13.76 5.33 -8.06
CA MET A 62 14.79 6.04 -7.30
C MET A 62 14.61 7.55 -7.48
N PRO A 63 14.02 8.28 -6.52
CA PRO A 63 13.91 9.72 -6.63
C PRO A 63 15.30 10.36 -6.60
N VAL A 64 15.49 11.41 -7.37
CA VAL A 64 16.65 12.29 -7.22
C VAL A 64 16.60 12.98 -5.86
N PRO A 65 17.75 13.25 -5.19
CA PRO A 65 17.76 13.94 -3.91
C PRO A 65 17.00 15.26 -4.00
N PHE A 66 15.98 15.42 -3.14
CA PHE A 66 15.20 16.63 -3.04
C PHE A 66 14.93 16.93 -1.56
N GLU A 67 14.91 18.21 -1.20
CA GLU A 67 14.64 18.65 0.17
C GLU A 67 13.13 18.82 0.37
N VAL A 68 12.58 18.18 1.41
CA VAL A 68 11.16 18.26 1.78
C VAL A 68 10.93 19.51 2.63
N ASN A 69 10.12 20.44 2.13
CA ASN A 69 9.77 21.69 2.82
C ASN A 69 8.27 21.79 3.15
N PRO A 70 7.87 22.52 4.21
CA PRO A 70 6.47 22.82 4.46
C PRO A 70 5.80 23.49 3.25
N GLY A 71 4.69 22.91 2.78
CA GLY A 71 3.94 23.39 1.61
C GLY A 71 4.23 22.63 0.31
N ASP A 72 5.19 21.71 0.30
CA ASP A 72 5.43 20.82 -0.84
C ASP A 72 4.25 19.87 -1.10
N ALA A 73 4.03 19.55 -2.37
CA ALA A 73 3.01 18.60 -2.78
C ALA A 73 3.53 17.16 -2.67
N CYS A 74 2.66 16.26 -2.22
CA CYS A 74 2.93 14.83 -2.14
C CYS A 74 1.73 13.99 -2.59
N LEU A 75 2.01 12.76 -3.02
CA LEU A 75 1.03 11.69 -3.17
C LEU A 75 1.05 10.86 -1.88
N VAL A 76 -0.10 10.74 -1.22
CA VAL A 76 -0.27 9.88 -0.05
C VAL A 76 -0.82 8.53 -0.50
N VAL A 77 -0.22 7.45 -0.01
CA VAL A 77 -0.63 6.07 -0.29
C VAL A 77 -0.85 5.34 1.03
N PHE A 78 -2.00 4.68 1.18
CA PHE A 78 -2.36 3.93 2.38
C PHE A 78 -1.97 2.47 2.25
N ALA A 79 -1.50 1.88 3.35
CA ALA A 79 -1.03 0.52 3.40
C ALA A 79 -2.19 -0.48 3.53
N ASP A 80 -1.98 -1.66 2.95
CA ASP A 80 -2.92 -2.78 3.01
C ASP A 80 -3.09 -3.32 4.44
N TYR A 81 -2.02 -3.24 5.22
CA TYR A 81 -1.92 -3.70 6.61
C TYR A 81 -1.37 -2.60 7.49
N ASP A 82 -1.60 -2.77 8.80
CA ASP A 82 -0.93 -1.99 9.83
C ASP A 82 0.61 -2.00 9.65
N THR A 83 1.23 -0.84 9.81
CA THR A 83 2.67 -0.61 9.58
C THR A 83 3.49 -0.46 10.86
N ASP A 84 2.87 -0.54 12.04
CA ASP A 84 3.47 -0.23 13.34
C ASP A 84 4.70 -1.11 13.62
N ALA A 85 4.59 -2.42 13.35
CA ALA A 85 5.72 -3.33 13.54
C ALA A 85 6.91 -2.93 12.68
N TRP A 86 6.70 -2.82 11.37
CA TRP A 86 7.74 -2.48 10.41
C TRP A 86 8.38 -1.11 10.72
N GLN A 87 7.60 -0.11 11.13
CA GLN A 87 8.15 1.20 11.51
C GLN A 87 9.07 1.12 12.73
N GLU A 88 8.81 0.21 13.67
CA GLU A 88 9.60 0.06 14.90
C GLU A 88 10.85 -0.80 14.69
N ASN A 89 10.73 -1.94 14.01
CA ASN A 89 11.81 -2.94 13.94
C ASN A 89 12.31 -3.24 12.53
N GLY A 90 11.60 -2.81 11.48
CA GLY A 90 11.93 -3.11 10.08
C GLY A 90 11.79 -4.60 9.70
N GLU A 91 11.21 -5.42 10.57
CA GLU A 91 11.14 -6.87 10.38
C GLU A 91 9.87 -7.29 9.64
N THR A 92 9.96 -8.42 8.93
CA THR A 92 8.79 -9.10 8.39
C THR A 92 8.10 -9.89 9.51
N GLY A 93 6.78 -9.74 9.67
CA GLY A 93 6.04 -10.46 10.69
C GLY A 93 4.52 -10.37 10.53
N GLU A 94 3.81 -10.90 11.53
CA GLU A 94 2.37 -10.72 11.63
C GLU A 94 2.04 -9.25 11.94
N PRO A 95 1.02 -8.67 11.29
CA PRO A 95 0.48 -7.35 11.65
C PRO A 95 0.09 -7.32 13.14
N ARG A 96 0.35 -6.21 13.83
CA ARG A 96 0.01 -6.04 15.26
C ARG A 96 -1.48 -5.86 15.47
N SER A 97 -2.20 -5.47 14.44
CA SER A 97 -3.64 -5.28 14.49
C SER A 97 -4.34 -5.77 13.22
N GLY A 98 -5.66 -5.95 13.32
CA GLY A 98 -6.52 -6.25 12.17
C GLY A 98 -6.83 -5.04 11.28
N ARG A 99 -6.12 -3.91 11.43
CA ARG A 99 -6.34 -2.71 10.60
C ARG A 99 -6.00 -3.00 9.14
N ARG A 100 -6.83 -2.50 8.24
CA ARG A 100 -6.71 -2.64 6.79
C ARG A 100 -7.07 -1.31 6.15
N HIS A 101 -6.26 -0.81 5.22
CA HIS A 101 -6.51 0.44 4.47
C HIS A 101 -6.83 1.63 5.41
N SER A 102 -6.13 1.70 6.54
CA SER A 102 -6.37 2.67 7.61
C SER A 102 -5.67 4.00 7.31
N LEU A 103 -6.29 5.12 7.67
CA LEU A 103 -5.69 6.45 7.51
C LEU A 103 -4.42 6.65 8.37
N SER A 104 -4.23 5.81 9.40
CA SER A 104 -3.04 5.84 10.25
C SER A 104 -1.82 5.16 9.63
N ASP A 105 -2.02 4.34 8.60
CA ASP A 105 -0.99 3.50 8.00
C ASP A 105 -0.73 4.00 6.57
N ALA A 106 0.11 5.05 6.44
CA ALA A 106 0.31 5.76 5.17
C ALA A 106 1.76 6.14 4.88
N PHE A 107 2.09 6.23 3.60
CA PHE A 107 3.37 6.71 3.05
C PHE A 107 3.15 7.96 2.20
N ALA A 108 4.15 8.85 2.17
CA ALA A 108 4.14 10.05 1.34
C ALA A 108 5.24 9.99 0.29
N PHE A 109 4.85 10.04 -0.99
CA PHE A 109 5.75 10.27 -2.11
C PHE A 109 5.78 11.77 -2.40
N VAL A 110 6.91 12.41 -2.17
CA VAL A 110 7.06 13.86 -2.33
C VAL A 110 7.92 14.17 -3.57
N GLY A 111 7.71 15.34 -4.18
CA GLY A 111 8.41 15.76 -5.41
C GLY A 111 7.51 15.93 -6.64
N PHE A 112 6.19 15.81 -6.47
CA PHE A 112 5.23 16.12 -7.52
C PHE A 112 5.08 17.64 -7.69
N ARG A 113 5.06 18.12 -8.94
CA ARG A 113 4.89 19.55 -9.23
C ARG A 113 3.41 19.94 -9.26
N LYS A 114 3.03 20.92 -8.45
CA LYS A 114 1.73 21.62 -8.57
C LYS A 114 1.74 22.46 -9.85
N ASN A 115 0.73 22.30 -10.71
CA ASN A 115 0.60 22.99 -12.00
C ASN A 115 1.85 22.83 -12.90
N PRO A 116 2.09 21.66 -13.49
CA PRO A 116 3.10 21.55 -14.55
C PRO A 116 2.67 22.51 -15.65
N ARG A 117 3.39 23.64 -15.82
CA ARG A 117 3.10 24.61 -16.88
C ARG A 117 2.86 23.81 -18.16
N THR A 118 1.67 23.97 -18.74
CA THR A 118 1.35 23.46 -20.06
C THR A 118 2.48 23.91 -20.98
N ILE A 119 3.16 22.99 -21.66
CA ILE A 119 4.12 23.36 -22.69
C ILE A 119 3.30 24.16 -23.70
N GLN A 120 3.49 25.49 -23.73
CA GLN A 120 2.97 26.30 -24.82
C GLN A 120 3.89 26.04 -26.00
N ASN A 121 3.36 25.35 -27.01
CA ASN A 121 3.95 25.26 -28.34
C ASN A 121 3.96 26.64 -28.99
#